data_AF-A0A1W9PAB2-F1
#
_entry.id   AF-A0A1W9PAB2-F1
#
_cell.length_a   1.000
_cell.length_b   1.000
_cell.length_c   1.000
_cell.angle_alpha   90.00
_cell.angle_beta   90.00
_cell.angle_gamma   90.00
#
_symmetry.space_group_name_H-M   'P 1'
#
loop_
_entity.id
_entity.type
_entity.pdbx_description
1 polymer ?
#
loop_
_entity_poly.entity_id
_entity_poly.type
_entity_poly.pdbx_seq_one_letter_code
_entity_poly.pdbx_strand_id
1 'polypeptide(L)'
;LLKDPKIKEKWANHKRKIEAEADYYKNSGIYNYQSDEINGKRVGGDLNYYKLFLERSYQLITSERFLGIIIPSGLHTDAGTKGLRRLFFENGNVFCVYNFENRKRIFDEIDIRFKFDLFIVKKYRETATFYGAFMLHDTEILNKMPQEALELEWNLMKRLSPDSLSIIEFKSQKDIDIANKVSLHPLLRENTWLGKVELYTEFHMTNDSYLFNNEGDGLILYEGKMIEQYTPYFDKNRYWIEESIGKEKLYGKKTDRYWIEESIGKEKLYGKKTEDRKLDYTQYRLGFRAVASSTNRRSMITSILPKNVFCGNSIIMLKLYDKHGKRLIEENRLLYLCGIFNSFVFDYLLRLKITTNLNMFFIYQMPVPIAEKEDFDKIVENVLLLTEDWEDFEDLRKKYNVKGRKLDNDQRLAIIAEIDRLVGELYGLDTEDMKYVLDKFHHANAEIEKELRALEELILEGFDQ
;
A
#
# COMPACT_ATOMS: atom_id res chain seq x y z
N LEU A 1 -18.79 29.32 26.17
CA LEU A 1 -17.36 29.51 26.51
C LEU A 1 -16.79 30.82 25.95
N LEU A 2 -16.70 31.02 24.63
CA LEU A 2 -16.09 32.24 24.03
C LEU A 2 -16.90 33.54 24.14
N LYS A 3 -18.06 33.52 24.82
CA LYS A 3 -18.85 34.73 25.13
C LYS A 3 -18.28 35.50 26.34
N ASP A 4 -17.49 34.85 27.19
CA ASP A 4 -16.73 35.50 28.26
C ASP A 4 -15.50 36.19 27.65
N PRO A 5 -15.34 37.52 27.82
CA PRO A 5 -14.22 38.28 27.27
C PRO A 5 -12.83 37.76 27.70
N LYS A 6 -12.68 37.32 28.96
CA LYS A 6 -11.41 36.80 29.48
C LYS A 6 -11.04 35.46 28.84
N ILE A 7 -12.02 34.57 28.66
CA ILE A 7 -11.81 33.29 27.98
C ILE A 7 -11.47 33.52 26.51
N LYS A 8 -12.18 34.44 25.85
CA LYS A 8 -11.92 34.80 24.45
C LYS A 8 -10.51 35.36 24.25
N GLU A 9 -10.05 36.24 25.14
CA GLU A 9 -8.71 36.80 25.10
C GLU A 9 -7.63 35.72 25.33
N LYS A 10 -7.78 34.89 26.38
CA LYS A 10 -6.84 33.77 26.64
C LYS A 10 -6.76 32.82 25.46
N TRP A 11 -7.89 32.49 24.84
CA TRP A 11 -7.94 31.63 23.65
C TRP A 11 -7.25 32.28 22.45
N ALA A 12 -7.46 33.58 22.21
CA ALA A 12 -6.80 34.30 21.13
C ALA A 12 -5.27 34.36 21.33
N ASN A 13 -4.81 34.61 22.55
CA ASN A 13 -3.37 34.59 22.87
C ASN A 13 -2.77 33.19 22.74
N HIS A 14 -3.51 32.15 23.13
CA HIS A 14 -3.09 30.76 22.92
C HIS A 14 -2.94 30.42 21.43
N LYS A 15 -3.91 30.81 20.59
CA LYS A 15 -3.82 30.65 19.13
C LYS A 15 -2.62 31.37 18.53
N ARG A 16 -2.44 32.66 18.88
CA ARG A 16 -1.28 33.44 18.41
C ARG A 16 0.04 32.81 18.81
N LYS A 17 0.13 32.26 20.03
CA LYS A 17 1.33 31.55 20.48
C LYS A 17 1.59 30.30 19.62
N ILE A 18 0.57 29.48 19.37
CA ILE A 18 0.71 28.29 18.50
C ILE A 18 1.13 28.69 17.08
N GLU A 19 0.51 29.73 16.52
CA GLU A 19 0.84 30.24 15.18
C GLU A 19 2.29 30.75 15.11
N ALA A 20 2.73 31.53 16.10
CA ALA A 20 4.08 32.05 16.18
C ALA A 20 5.14 30.94 16.38
N GLU A 21 4.85 29.95 17.24
CA GLU A 21 5.71 28.78 17.41
C GLU A 21 5.80 27.96 16.12
N ALA A 22 4.67 27.71 15.46
CA ALA A 22 4.64 26.99 14.20
C ALA A 22 5.41 27.73 13.09
N ASP A 23 5.26 29.05 13.01
CA ASP A 23 6.02 29.89 12.07
C ASP A 23 7.53 29.81 12.37
N TYR A 24 7.93 29.98 13.63
CA TYR A 24 9.33 29.87 14.04
C TYR A 24 9.93 28.52 13.68
N TYR A 25 9.27 27.41 14.02
CA TYR A 25 9.79 26.07 13.71
C TYR A 25 9.85 25.81 12.21
N LYS A 26 8.93 26.36 11.42
CA LYS A 26 8.92 26.15 9.96
C LYS A 26 9.92 27.06 9.23
N ASN A 27 10.10 28.30 9.68
CA ASN A 27 10.71 29.36 8.89
C ASN A 27 12.00 29.96 9.50
N SER A 28 12.40 29.57 10.70
CA SER A 28 13.65 30.07 11.33
C SER A 28 14.95 29.62 10.65
N GLY A 29 14.89 28.62 9.76
CA GLY A 29 16.09 27.97 9.18
C GLY A 29 16.86 27.07 10.15
N ILE A 30 16.38 26.92 11.39
CA ILE A 30 16.98 26.07 12.41
C ILE A 30 16.53 24.62 12.24
N TYR A 31 15.28 24.37 11.86
CA TYR A 31 14.68 23.03 11.75
C TYR A 31 14.45 22.66 10.29
N ASN A 32 15.45 22.06 9.68
CA ASN A 32 15.48 21.77 8.25
C ASN A 32 14.92 20.39 7.90
N TYR A 33 14.78 19.51 8.89
CA TYR A 33 14.39 18.10 8.70
C TYR A 33 12.98 17.77 9.24
N GLN A 34 12.19 18.78 9.59
CA GLN A 34 10.78 18.64 10.00
C GLN A 34 9.80 18.51 8.83
N SER A 35 10.31 18.65 7.61
CA SER A 35 9.57 18.61 6.36
C SER A 35 10.48 18.05 5.28
N ASP A 36 9.91 17.42 4.27
CA ASP A 36 10.61 17.01 3.07
C ASP A 36 10.12 17.84 1.87
N GLU A 37 10.85 17.80 0.77
CA GLU A 37 10.45 18.45 -0.48
C GLU A 37 10.15 17.39 -1.54
N ILE A 38 8.90 17.35 -2.01
CA ILE A 38 8.47 16.42 -3.06
C ILE A 38 7.92 17.25 -4.22
N ASN A 39 8.56 17.15 -5.38
CA ASN A 39 8.20 17.90 -6.60
C ASN A 39 8.09 19.43 -6.38
N GLY A 40 9.02 20.04 -5.64
CA GLY A 40 9.01 21.48 -5.36
C GLY A 40 7.99 21.92 -4.32
N LYS A 41 7.26 20.99 -3.69
CA LYS A 41 6.32 21.27 -2.60
C LYS A 41 6.85 20.73 -1.29
N ARG A 42 6.86 21.59 -0.26
CA ARG A 42 7.17 21.20 1.12
C ARG A 42 6.05 20.31 1.66
N VAL A 43 6.35 19.04 1.92
CA VAL A 43 5.45 18.07 2.52
C VAL A 43 5.96 17.79 3.94
N GLY A 44 5.17 18.16 4.94
CA GLY A 44 5.49 17.95 6.35
C GLY A 44 4.33 17.29 7.08
N GLY A 45 4.63 16.55 8.14
CA GLY A 45 3.61 16.10 9.08
C GLY A 45 3.23 17.21 10.06
N ASP A 46 2.29 16.90 10.96
CA ASP A 46 1.98 17.77 12.07
C ASP A 46 3.22 17.99 12.96
N LEU A 47 3.35 19.23 13.45
CA LEU A 47 4.39 19.61 14.40
C LEU A 47 4.23 18.77 15.66
N ASN A 48 5.33 18.14 16.07
CA ASN A 48 5.37 17.37 17.29
C ASN A 48 6.68 17.65 18.01
N TYR A 49 6.62 18.00 19.30
CA TYR A 49 7.79 18.41 20.06
C TYR A 49 8.89 17.35 20.08
N TYR A 50 8.57 16.04 20.13
CA TYR A 50 9.64 15.02 20.13
C TYR A 50 10.49 15.09 18.86
N LYS A 51 9.89 15.43 17.70
CA LYS A 51 10.58 15.58 16.41
C LYS A 51 11.52 16.78 16.42
N LEU A 52 11.07 17.89 17.00
CA LEU A 52 11.86 19.11 17.17
C LEU A 52 13.02 18.88 18.14
N PHE A 53 12.75 18.24 19.29
CA PHE A 53 13.77 17.88 20.28
C PHE A 53 14.83 16.96 19.68
N LEU A 54 14.43 15.96 18.89
CA LEU A 54 15.36 15.05 18.21
C LEU A 54 16.33 15.79 17.29
N GLU A 55 15.82 16.62 16.39
CA GLU A 55 16.66 17.40 15.49
C GLU A 55 17.58 18.34 16.28
N ARG A 56 17.03 19.04 17.28
CA ARG A 56 17.82 19.98 18.07
C ARG A 56 18.91 19.29 18.88
N SER A 57 18.62 18.15 19.50
CA SER A 57 19.61 17.35 20.24
C SER A 57 20.74 16.90 19.30
N TYR A 58 20.43 16.46 18.08
CA TYR A 58 21.44 16.07 17.11
C TYR A 58 22.30 17.25 16.60
N GLN A 59 21.70 18.43 16.46
CA GLN A 59 22.44 19.65 16.13
C GLN A 59 23.42 20.04 17.23
N LEU A 60 23.01 19.90 18.49
CA LEU A 60 23.79 20.32 19.67
C LEU A 60 24.96 19.39 20.01
N ILE A 61 24.89 18.11 19.67
CA ILE A 61 26.03 17.20 19.88
C ILE A 61 27.19 17.54 18.92
N THR A 62 28.42 17.38 19.41
CA THR A 62 29.64 17.55 18.60
C THR A 62 29.87 16.36 17.67
N SER A 63 30.71 16.56 16.64
CA SER A 63 31.05 15.50 15.69
C SER A 63 31.62 14.26 16.40
N GLU A 64 31.34 13.08 15.86
CA GLU A 64 31.77 11.77 16.37
C GLU A 64 31.25 11.40 17.76
N ARG A 65 30.28 12.12 18.30
CA ARG A 65 29.60 11.77 19.56
C ARG A 65 28.27 11.04 19.32
N PHE A 66 27.85 10.31 20.34
CA PHE A 66 26.59 9.58 20.36
C PHE A 66 25.47 10.42 20.98
N LEU A 67 24.29 10.32 20.39
CA LEU A 67 23.01 10.68 20.99
C LEU A 67 22.25 9.38 21.24
N GLY A 68 21.98 9.06 22.51
CA GLY A 68 21.08 7.99 22.91
C GLY A 68 19.83 8.60 23.57
N ILE A 69 18.64 8.23 23.10
CA ILE A 69 17.39 8.85 23.54
C ILE A 69 16.22 7.87 23.42
N ILE A 70 15.23 8.02 24.32
CA ILE A 70 13.95 7.32 24.25
C ILE A 70 12.91 8.27 23.66
N ILE A 71 12.18 7.81 22.65
CA ILE A 71 11.23 8.62 21.87
C ILE A 71 9.99 7.83 21.49
N PRO A 72 8.86 8.48 21.15
CA PRO A 72 7.74 7.80 20.50
C PRO A 72 8.18 7.08 19.22
N SER A 73 7.58 5.91 18.93
CA SER A 73 7.98 5.05 17.80
C SER A 73 7.77 5.67 16.41
N GLY A 74 7.05 6.81 16.34
CA GLY A 74 6.79 7.52 15.09
C GLY A 74 8.06 7.93 14.32
N LEU A 75 9.27 7.92 14.93
CA LEU A 75 10.51 8.14 14.18
C LEU A 75 10.72 7.11 13.07
N HIS A 76 10.38 5.85 13.28
CA HIS A 76 10.67 4.82 12.29
C HIS A 76 9.46 4.46 11.41
N THR A 77 8.24 4.77 11.82
CA THR A 77 7.00 4.43 11.07
C THR A 77 6.37 5.60 10.31
N ASP A 78 6.41 6.82 10.86
CA ASP A 78 5.50 7.88 10.38
C ASP A 78 6.04 8.52 9.10
N ALA A 79 5.19 8.77 8.11
CA ALA A 79 5.59 9.51 6.91
C ALA A 79 6.16 10.91 7.25
N GLY A 80 5.59 11.56 8.28
CA GLY A 80 5.99 12.90 8.74
C GLY A 80 7.33 12.96 9.48
N THR A 81 8.09 11.87 9.57
CA THR A 81 9.45 11.82 10.13
C THR A 81 10.51 11.44 9.09
N LYS A 82 10.15 11.39 7.80
CA LYS A 82 11.08 11.10 6.70
C LYS A 82 12.32 12.00 6.72
N GLY A 83 12.13 13.32 6.89
CA GLY A 83 13.25 14.27 6.97
C GLY A 83 14.20 13.92 8.12
N LEU A 84 13.69 13.55 9.29
CA LEU A 84 14.51 13.09 10.41
C LEU A 84 15.26 11.79 10.10
N ARG A 85 14.62 10.83 9.43
CA ARG A 85 15.32 9.62 8.98
C ARG A 85 16.46 9.95 8.03
N ARG A 86 16.28 10.89 7.10
CA ARG A 86 17.39 11.40 6.27
C ARG A 86 18.49 12.04 7.11
N LEU A 87 18.14 12.91 8.06
CA LEU A 87 19.12 13.51 8.97
C LEU A 87 19.97 12.45 9.67
N PHE A 88 19.33 11.42 10.24
CA PHE A 88 20.04 10.46 11.07
C PHE A 88 20.73 9.35 10.30
N PHE A 89 20.13 8.85 9.21
CA PHE A 89 20.68 7.73 8.46
C PHE A 89 21.60 8.17 7.33
N GLU A 90 21.34 9.32 6.68
CA GLU A 90 22.21 9.83 5.60
C GLU A 90 23.34 10.71 6.14
N ASN A 91 23.09 11.45 7.24
CA ASN A 91 24.09 12.35 7.85
C ASN A 91 24.56 11.89 9.24
N GLY A 92 24.18 10.68 9.65
CA GLY A 92 24.62 10.03 10.89
C GLY A 92 24.81 8.53 10.70
N ASN A 93 25.49 7.92 11.68
CA ASN A 93 25.68 6.48 11.77
C ASN A 93 24.80 5.97 12.90
N VAL A 94 23.59 5.53 12.54
CA VAL A 94 22.63 4.95 13.45
C VAL A 94 23.19 3.63 13.97
N PHE A 95 23.29 3.52 15.28
CA PHE A 95 23.71 2.30 15.94
C PHE A 95 22.52 1.37 16.13
N CYS A 96 21.40 1.88 16.67
CA CYS A 96 20.24 1.05 16.89
C CYS A 96 18.89 1.79 16.83
N VAL A 97 17.85 0.99 16.54
CA VAL A 97 16.43 1.33 16.71
C VAL A 97 15.77 0.14 17.42
N TYR A 98 15.61 0.23 18.74
CA TYR A 98 14.97 -0.83 19.53
C TYR A 98 13.58 -0.35 19.95
N ASN A 99 12.55 -0.96 19.38
CA ASN A 99 11.15 -0.63 19.62
C ASN A 99 10.53 -1.52 20.71
N PHE A 100 9.86 -0.87 21.65
CA PHE A 100 9.13 -1.49 22.75
C PHE A 100 7.66 -1.11 22.72
N GLU A 101 6.77 -2.05 23.06
CA GLU A 101 5.37 -1.78 23.45
C GLU A 101 5.28 -1.81 24.99
N ASN A 102 4.63 -0.81 25.60
CA ASN A 102 4.55 -0.66 27.06
C ASN A 102 3.66 -1.70 27.78
N ARG A 103 3.55 -2.93 27.25
CA ARG A 103 2.65 -3.99 27.75
C ARG A 103 2.95 -4.41 29.18
N LYS A 104 4.24 -4.46 29.53
CA LYS A 104 4.71 -4.78 30.89
C LYS A 104 4.77 -3.56 31.82
N ARG A 105 4.22 -2.41 31.43
CA ARG A 105 4.29 -1.15 32.20
C ARG A 105 5.74 -0.77 32.55
N ILE A 106 6.61 -0.76 31.54
CA ILE A 106 7.97 -0.21 31.67
C ILE A 106 7.88 1.25 32.16
N PHE A 107 6.86 1.98 31.70
CA PHE A 107 6.44 3.27 32.23
C PHE A 107 5.01 3.18 32.78
N ASP A 108 4.83 3.38 34.09
CA ASP A 108 3.55 3.15 34.78
C ASP A 108 2.39 4.06 34.33
N GLU A 109 2.71 5.31 33.98
CA GLU A 109 1.73 6.35 33.64
C GLU A 109 1.37 6.39 32.13
N ILE A 110 2.01 5.56 31.32
CA ILE A 110 1.83 5.53 29.86
C ILE A 110 0.89 4.37 29.48
N ASP A 111 0.00 4.59 28.49
CA ASP A 111 -0.88 3.53 27.97
C ASP A 111 -0.07 2.27 27.60
N ILE A 112 -0.58 1.09 27.96
CA ILE A 112 0.13 -0.18 27.79
C ILE A 112 0.37 -0.57 26.32
N ARG A 113 -0.33 0.07 25.37
CA ARG A 113 -0.17 -0.13 23.93
C ARG A 113 0.74 0.91 23.29
N PHE A 114 1.20 1.89 24.07
CA PHE A 114 2.08 2.92 23.56
C PHE A 114 3.42 2.30 23.15
N LYS A 115 3.87 2.66 21.94
CA LYS A 115 5.14 2.21 21.39
C LYS A 115 6.20 3.31 21.48
N PHE A 116 7.41 2.94 21.89
CA PHE A 116 8.55 3.85 21.99
C PHE A 116 9.82 3.17 21.51
N ASP A 117 10.78 3.97 21.05
CA ASP A 117 12.08 3.50 20.58
C ASP A 117 13.19 3.97 21.52
N LEU A 118 14.11 3.06 21.86
CA LEU A 118 15.48 3.42 22.18
C LEU A 118 16.22 3.66 20.86
N PHE A 119 16.62 4.91 20.64
CA PHE A 119 17.30 5.35 19.45
C PHE A 119 18.72 5.81 19.80
N ILE A 120 19.71 5.21 19.15
CA ILE A 120 21.12 5.58 19.33
C ILE A 120 21.73 5.91 17.97
N VAL A 121 22.27 7.11 17.82
CA VAL A 121 22.95 7.58 16.61
C VAL A 121 24.26 8.26 16.94
N LYS A 122 25.31 7.97 16.17
CA LYS A 122 26.56 8.72 16.19
C LYS A 122 26.50 9.81 15.12
N LYS A 123 26.89 11.03 15.47
CA LYS A 123 27.02 12.13 14.49
C LYS A 123 28.28 11.97 13.65
N TYR A 124 28.21 11.05 12.70
CA TYR A 124 29.35 10.63 11.91
C TYR A 124 28.92 9.83 10.68
N ARG A 125 29.21 10.33 9.47
CA ARG A 125 29.01 9.62 8.17
C ARG A 125 27.59 9.07 7.94
N GLU A 126 27.37 8.41 6.81
CA GLU A 126 26.11 7.70 6.49
C GLU A 126 26.05 6.33 7.20
N THR A 127 24.83 5.89 7.51
CA THR A 127 24.52 4.56 8.01
C THR A 127 24.50 3.54 6.87
N ALA A 128 25.36 2.53 6.95
CA ALA A 128 25.29 1.36 6.07
C ALA A 128 24.38 0.28 6.66
N THR A 129 24.68 -0.14 7.89
CA THR A 129 23.89 -1.08 8.69
C THR A 129 23.59 -0.51 10.07
N PHE A 130 22.54 -1.02 10.72
CA PHE A 130 22.14 -0.68 12.08
C PHE A 130 21.43 -1.85 12.76
N TYR A 131 21.38 -1.86 14.09
CA TYR A 131 20.70 -2.92 14.84
C TYR A 131 19.23 -2.58 15.10
N GLY A 132 18.33 -3.46 14.68
CA GLY A 132 16.88 -3.37 14.90
C GLY A 132 16.37 -4.49 15.79
N ALA A 133 15.51 -4.16 16.75
CA ALA A 133 14.74 -5.13 17.53
C ALA A 133 13.37 -4.52 17.80
N PHE A 134 12.29 -5.20 17.42
CA PHE A 134 10.96 -4.60 17.40
C PHE A 134 9.93 -5.39 18.19
N MET A 135 8.85 -4.73 18.60
CA MET A 135 7.77 -5.34 19.40
C MET A 135 8.28 -5.96 20.71
N LEU A 136 9.29 -5.36 21.33
CA LEU A 136 9.84 -5.81 22.60
C LEU A 136 8.88 -5.45 23.73
N HIS A 137 8.74 -6.34 24.72
CA HIS A 137 7.94 -6.08 25.92
C HIS A 137 8.80 -6.00 27.19
N ASP A 138 10.07 -6.37 27.10
CA ASP A 138 10.99 -6.50 28.23
C ASP A 138 12.32 -5.80 27.93
N THR A 139 12.88 -5.12 28.93
CA THR A 139 14.15 -4.41 28.85
C THR A 139 15.38 -5.30 29.01
N GLU A 140 15.24 -6.59 29.35
CA GLU A 140 16.36 -7.52 29.52
C GLU A 140 17.28 -7.62 28.30
N ILE A 141 16.73 -7.43 27.08
CA ILE A 141 17.51 -7.40 25.83
C ILE A 141 18.62 -6.34 25.85
N LEU A 142 18.46 -5.26 26.62
CA LEU A 142 19.46 -4.20 26.74
C LEU A 142 20.77 -4.69 27.37
N ASN A 143 20.72 -5.74 28.21
CA ASN A 143 21.92 -6.35 28.80
C ASN A 143 22.71 -7.19 27.78
N LYS A 144 22.12 -7.51 26.63
CA LYS A 144 22.68 -8.35 25.57
C LYS A 144 22.79 -7.58 24.26
N MET A 145 22.86 -6.26 24.35
CA MET A 145 22.97 -5.39 23.20
C MET A 145 24.41 -5.38 22.64
N PRO A 146 24.62 -5.51 21.32
CA PRO A 146 23.63 -5.69 20.26
C PRO A 146 23.37 -7.15 19.81
N GLN A 147 23.90 -8.14 20.54
CA GLN A 147 24.00 -9.54 20.08
C GLN A 147 22.66 -10.23 19.79
N GLU A 148 21.57 -9.83 20.44
CA GLU A 148 20.23 -10.42 20.21
C GLU A 148 19.36 -9.61 19.23
N ALA A 149 19.88 -8.55 18.60
CA ALA A 149 19.16 -7.77 17.60
C ALA A 149 19.46 -8.21 16.17
N LEU A 150 18.56 -7.84 15.26
CA LEU A 150 18.74 -8.04 13.82
C LEU A 150 19.65 -6.93 13.27
N GLU A 151 20.61 -7.29 12.44
CA GLU A 151 21.37 -6.32 11.66
C GLU A 151 20.60 -5.99 10.37
N LEU A 152 20.31 -4.70 10.15
CA LEU A 152 19.50 -4.21 9.06
C LEU A 152 20.32 -3.30 8.14
N GLU A 153 20.23 -3.53 6.83
CA GLU A 153 20.81 -2.63 5.84
C GLU A 153 19.92 -1.41 5.60
N TRP A 154 20.51 -0.22 5.62
CA TRP A 154 19.78 1.00 5.27
C TRP A 154 19.32 1.00 3.81
N ASN A 155 20.09 0.38 2.91
CA ASN A 155 19.70 0.23 1.51
C ASN A 155 18.45 -0.63 1.32
N LEU A 156 18.23 -1.64 2.17
CA LEU A 156 17.00 -2.43 2.14
C LEU A 156 15.78 -1.56 2.51
N MET A 157 15.90 -0.70 3.54
CA MET A 157 14.81 0.21 3.92
C MET A 157 14.48 1.20 2.80
N LYS A 158 15.51 1.71 2.10
CA LYS A 158 15.36 2.57 0.93
C LYS A 158 14.61 1.87 -0.22
N ARG A 159 14.92 0.59 -0.51
CA ARG A 159 14.21 -0.20 -1.53
C ARG A 159 12.76 -0.50 -1.15
N LEU A 160 12.53 -0.86 0.11
CA LEU A 160 11.21 -1.27 0.58
C LEU A 160 10.27 -0.07 0.76
N SER A 161 10.76 1.06 1.23
CA SER A 161 9.92 2.21 1.62
C SER A 161 10.42 3.52 0.99
N PRO A 162 10.65 3.62 -0.32
CA PRO A 162 11.35 4.75 -0.94
C PRO A 162 10.69 6.12 -0.69
N ASP A 163 9.35 6.18 -0.64
CA ASP A 163 8.64 7.45 -0.47
C ASP A 163 8.70 7.98 0.96
N SER A 164 8.81 7.09 1.95
CA SER A 164 8.75 7.42 3.38
C SER A 164 10.06 7.21 4.11
N LEU A 165 10.93 6.33 3.61
CA LEU A 165 12.11 5.78 4.29
C LEU A 165 11.80 5.08 5.62
N SER A 166 10.56 4.60 5.80
CA SER A 166 10.14 3.94 7.03
C SER A 166 10.86 2.61 7.24
N ILE A 167 11.17 2.29 8.50
CA ILE A 167 11.84 1.05 8.89
C ILE A 167 10.78 -0.02 9.13
N ILE A 168 10.97 -1.19 8.52
CA ILE A 168 10.08 -2.34 8.73
C ILE A 168 10.45 -3.05 10.04
N GLU A 169 9.43 -3.35 10.84
CA GLU A 169 9.55 -4.10 12.09
C GLU A 169 9.75 -5.61 11.81
N PHE A 170 10.94 -6.01 11.35
CA PHE A 170 11.27 -7.43 11.14
C PHE A 170 11.40 -8.20 12.46
N LYS A 171 11.00 -9.47 12.47
CA LYS A 171 11.03 -10.34 13.65
C LYS A 171 12.12 -11.40 13.58
N SER A 172 12.60 -11.74 12.39
CA SER A 172 13.65 -12.74 12.19
C SER A 172 14.56 -12.40 11.01
N GLN A 173 15.72 -13.08 10.95
CA GLN A 173 16.61 -13.02 9.79
C GLN A 173 15.92 -13.52 8.51
N LYS A 174 15.04 -14.53 8.63
CA LYS A 174 14.28 -15.07 7.49
C LYS A 174 13.35 -14.02 6.88
N ASP A 175 12.76 -13.13 7.70
CA ASP A 175 11.97 -12.01 7.17
C ASP A 175 12.82 -11.08 6.29
N ILE A 176 14.06 -10.79 6.74
CA ILE A 176 15.01 -9.91 6.05
C ILE A 176 15.48 -10.56 4.74
N ASP A 177 15.78 -11.86 4.76
CA ASP A 177 16.26 -12.60 3.60
C ASP A 177 15.18 -12.63 2.49
N ILE A 178 13.93 -12.93 2.85
CA ILE A 178 12.79 -12.89 1.92
C ILE A 178 12.54 -11.47 1.42
N ALA A 179 12.53 -10.48 2.31
CA ALA A 179 12.32 -9.09 1.91
C ALA A 179 13.44 -8.59 0.98
N ASN A 180 14.68 -9.05 1.17
CA ASN A 180 15.79 -8.78 0.26
C ASN A 180 15.48 -9.32 -1.13
N LYS A 181 15.17 -10.61 -1.27
CA LYS A 181 14.80 -11.26 -2.54
C LYS A 181 13.69 -10.50 -3.26
N VAL A 182 12.58 -10.26 -2.55
CA VAL A 182 11.40 -9.56 -3.09
C VAL A 182 11.72 -8.11 -3.49
N SER A 183 12.59 -7.41 -2.73
CA SER A 183 12.95 -6.00 -3.00
C SER A 183 13.78 -5.77 -4.25
N LEU A 184 14.31 -6.83 -4.88
CA LEU A 184 15.09 -6.72 -6.12
C LEU A 184 14.22 -6.48 -7.36
N HIS A 185 12.91 -6.72 -7.24
CA HIS A 185 11.96 -6.47 -8.32
C HIS A 185 11.55 -4.99 -8.40
N PRO A 186 11.22 -4.49 -9.60
CA PRO A 186 10.79 -3.11 -9.77
C PRO A 186 9.49 -2.82 -9.02
N LEU A 187 9.37 -1.61 -8.47
CA LEU A 187 8.16 -1.16 -7.80
C LEU A 187 7.02 -1.03 -8.80
N LEU A 188 5.78 -1.30 -8.36
CA LEU A 188 4.58 -1.22 -9.21
C LEU A 188 4.48 0.11 -9.99
N ARG A 189 4.79 1.24 -9.34
CA ARG A 189 4.78 2.58 -9.97
C ARG A 189 5.83 2.76 -11.07
N GLU A 190 6.97 2.11 -10.94
CA GLU A 190 8.16 2.31 -11.78
C GLU A 190 8.33 1.20 -12.82
N ASN A 191 7.57 0.11 -12.69
CA ASN A 191 7.65 -1.05 -13.57
C ASN A 191 7.02 -0.76 -14.94
N THR A 192 7.85 -0.31 -15.88
CA THR A 192 7.43 0.04 -17.25
C THR A 192 6.99 -1.16 -18.09
N TRP A 193 7.38 -2.40 -17.72
CA TRP A 193 6.94 -3.63 -18.40
C TRP A 193 5.44 -3.91 -18.23
N LEU A 194 4.83 -3.36 -17.17
CA LEU A 194 3.38 -3.38 -16.96
C LEU A 194 2.65 -2.29 -17.77
N GLY A 195 3.34 -1.25 -18.21
CA GLY A 195 2.76 0.01 -18.67
C GLY A 195 2.77 1.09 -17.59
N LYS A 196 1.83 2.04 -17.64
CA LYS A 196 1.70 3.10 -16.64
C LYS A 196 0.59 2.75 -15.66
N VAL A 197 0.96 2.34 -14.45
CA VAL A 197 -0.03 2.02 -13.41
C VAL A 197 -0.50 3.32 -12.72
N GLU A 198 -1.81 3.59 -12.81
CA GLU A 198 -2.49 4.63 -12.03
C GLU A 198 -3.66 3.99 -11.28
N LEU A 199 -3.77 4.27 -9.98
CA LEU A 199 -4.83 3.81 -9.09
C LEU A 199 -5.86 4.93 -8.88
N TYR A 200 -7.14 4.57 -8.84
CA TYR A 200 -8.23 5.51 -8.58
C TYR A 200 -9.44 4.83 -7.93
N THR A 201 -10.36 5.66 -7.45
CA THR A 201 -11.71 5.28 -7.00
C THR A 201 -12.74 6.10 -7.76
N GLU A 202 -13.97 5.60 -7.90
CA GLU A 202 -15.04 6.29 -8.65
C GLU A 202 -15.98 7.09 -7.73
N PHE A 203 -16.93 6.43 -7.05
CA PHE A 203 -17.97 7.11 -6.28
C PHE A 203 -17.70 7.06 -4.78
N HIS A 204 -17.87 8.18 -4.08
CA HIS A 204 -17.79 8.19 -2.62
C HIS A 204 -19.15 7.81 -2.02
N MET A 205 -19.19 6.73 -1.23
CA MET A 205 -20.46 6.15 -0.76
C MET A 205 -21.35 7.13 0.03
N THR A 206 -20.75 8.03 0.81
CA THR A 206 -21.48 9.10 1.52
C THR A 206 -21.80 10.30 0.63
N ASN A 207 -20.77 10.95 0.07
CA ASN A 207 -20.91 12.22 -0.63
C ASN A 207 -21.73 12.11 -1.92
N ASP A 208 -21.69 10.96 -2.61
CA ASP A 208 -22.39 10.75 -3.88
C ASP A 208 -23.67 9.91 -3.72
N SER A 209 -24.11 9.64 -2.48
CA SER A 209 -25.29 8.80 -2.18
C SER A 209 -26.58 9.23 -2.85
N TYR A 210 -26.73 10.53 -3.15
CA TYR A 210 -27.87 11.11 -3.85
C TYR A 210 -27.99 10.67 -5.32
N LEU A 211 -26.95 10.03 -5.88
CA LEU A 211 -26.95 9.48 -7.24
C LEU A 211 -27.39 8.01 -7.28
N PHE A 212 -27.52 7.35 -6.14
CA PHE A 212 -27.70 5.90 -6.06
C PHE A 212 -29.18 5.55 -5.91
N ASN A 213 -29.61 4.46 -6.54
CA ASN A 213 -30.95 3.88 -6.35
C ASN A 213 -30.85 2.42 -5.90
N ASN A 214 -31.93 1.90 -5.31
CA ASN A 214 -32.07 0.48 -4.94
C ASN A 214 -33.11 -0.24 -5.82
N GLU A 215 -33.56 0.40 -6.90
CA GLU A 215 -34.69 -0.05 -7.73
C GLU A 215 -34.22 -0.96 -8.89
N GLY A 216 -32.90 -1.02 -9.14
CA GLY A 216 -32.35 -1.79 -10.23
C GLY A 216 -32.02 -0.96 -11.47
N ASP A 217 -32.18 0.36 -11.40
CA ASP A 217 -32.08 1.23 -12.56
C ASP A 217 -30.63 1.61 -12.86
N GLY A 218 -30.15 1.17 -14.03
CA GLY A 218 -28.82 1.50 -14.54
C GLY A 218 -27.76 0.44 -14.23
N LEU A 219 -26.51 0.89 -14.04
CA LEU A 219 -25.37 0.00 -13.82
C LEU A 219 -25.19 -0.29 -12.34
N ILE A 220 -24.76 -1.52 -12.02
CA ILE A 220 -24.48 -1.94 -10.65
C ILE A 220 -23.34 -1.09 -10.07
N LEU A 221 -23.54 -0.60 -8.84
CA LEU A 221 -22.49 0.02 -8.04
C LEU A 221 -21.85 -1.03 -7.12
N TYR A 222 -20.64 -1.46 -7.48
CA TYR A 222 -19.87 -2.44 -6.73
C TYR A 222 -19.30 -1.86 -5.44
N GLU A 223 -19.44 -2.60 -4.36
CA GLU A 223 -18.82 -2.32 -3.06
C GLU A 223 -17.77 -3.37 -2.75
N GLY A 224 -16.78 -3.02 -1.92
CA GLY A 224 -15.70 -3.94 -1.56
C GLY A 224 -16.17 -5.28 -1.01
N LYS A 225 -17.33 -5.36 -0.34
CA LYS A 225 -17.91 -6.63 0.14
C LYS A 225 -18.34 -7.61 -0.97
N MET A 226 -18.57 -7.10 -2.18
CA MET A 226 -19.03 -7.92 -3.30
C MET A 226 -17.89 -8.69 -3.97
N ILE A 227 -16.62 -8.35 -3.68
CA ILE A 227 -15.46 -9.02 -4.26
C ILE A 227 -14.72 -9.86 -3.21
N GLU A 228 -14.24 -11.01 -3.66
CA GLU A 228 -13.32 -11.90 -2.95
C GLU A 228 -12.21 -12.34 -3.92
N GLN A 229 -11.21 -13.11 -3.48
CA GLN A 229 -10.09 -13.50 -4.34
C GLN A 229 -10.57 -14.14 -5.66
N TYR A 230 -10.23 -13.48 -6.78
CA TYR A 230 -10.58 -13.86 -8.14
C TYR A 230 -12.08 -13.95 -8.43
N THR A 231 -12.96 -13.44 -7.55
CA THR A 231 -14.41 -13.45 -7.78
C THR A 231 -15.02 -12.07 -7.54
N PRO A 232 -15.77 -11.52 -8.51
CA PRO A 232 -16.50 -10.28 -8.31
C PRO A 232 -17.93 -10.51 -7.79
N TYR A 233 -18.35 -11.76 -7.55
CA TYR A 233 -19.75 -12.10 -7.20
C TYR A 233 -19.90 -12.69 -5.79
N PHE A 234 -19.08 -12.23 -4.85
CA PHE A 234 -19.03 -12.79 -3.50
C PHE A 234 -20.23 -12.43 -2.62
N ASP A 235 -20.80 -11.23 -2.81
CA ASP A 235 -21.96 -10.75 -2.06
C ASP A 235 -22.93 -10.01 -2.98
N LYS A 236 -24.18 -9.88 -2.54
CA LYS A 236 -25.24 -9.23 -3.32
C LYS A 236 -24.99 -7.73 -3.43
N ASN A 237 -25.27 -7.22 -4.62
CA ASN A 237 -25.30 -5.79 -4.85
C ASN A 237 -26.50 -5.14 -4.14
N ARG A 238 -26.34 -3.86 -3.79
CA ARG A 238 -27.37 -3.07 -3.11
C ARG A 238 -27.82 -1.86 -3.92
N TYR A 239 -26.91 -1.30 -4.73
CA TYR A 239 -27.07 0.00 -5.35
C TYR A 239 -26.83 -0.07 -6.86
N TRP A 240 -27.51 0.83 -7.56
CA TRP A 240 -27.34 1.10 -8.99
C TRP A 240 -27.21 2.60 -9.24
N ILE A 241 -26.65 2.96 -10.39
CA ILE A 241 -26.54 4.34 -10.87
C ILE A 241 -26.94 4.36 -12.33
N GLU A 242 -27.83 5.29 -12.71
CA GLU A 242 -28.14 5.53 -14.11
C GLU A 242 -26.86 5.86 -14.90
N GLU A 243 -26.59 5.17 -16.00
CA GLU A 243 -25.32 5.27 -16.73
C GLU A 243 -25.02 6.71 -17.16
N SER A 244 -26.04 7.45 -17.61
CA SER A 244 -25.90 8.83 -18.07
C SER A 244 -25.36 9.76 -16.96
N ILE A 245 -25.92 9.62 -15.76
CA ILE A 245 -25.59 10.37 -14.54
C ILE A 245 -24.20 9.98 -14.04
N GLY A 246 -23.93 8.68 -13.94
CA GLY A 246 -22.63 8.18 -13.49
C GLY A 246 -21.49 8.61 -14.41
N LYS A 247 -21.72 8.54 -15.73
CA LYS A 247 -20.77 9.00 -16.74
C LYS A 247 -20.51 10.50 -16.65
N GLU A 248 -21.54 11.32 -16.49
CA GLU A 248 -21.39 12.76 -16.32
C GLU A 248 -20.58 13.10 -15.07
N LYS A 249 -20.84 12.41 -13.95
CA LYS A 249 -20.11 12.61 -12.69
C LYS A 249 -18.62 12.28 -12.80
N LEU A 250 -18.27 11.17 -13.46
CA LEU A 250 -16.88 10.70 -13.55
C LEU A 250 -16.05 11.43 -14.60
N TYR A 251 -16.68 11.82 -15.71
CA TYR A 251 -15.95 12.31 -16.89
C TYR A 251 -16.35 13.71 -17.35
N GLY A 252 -17.29 14.36 -16.68
CA GLY A 252 -17.81 15.68 -17.04
C GLY A 252 -18.87 15.63 -18.14
N LYS A 253 -19.38 16.81 -18.53
CA LYS A 253 -20.36 16.94 -19.62
C LYS A 253 -19.66 16.83 -20.98
N LYS A 254 -20.39 16.39 -22.03
CA LYS A 254 -19.92 16.37 -23.44
C LYS A 254 -19.33 17.72 -23.94
N THR A 255 -19.49 18.81 -23.19
CA THR A 255 -19.06 20.18 -23.52
C THR A 255 -17.82 20.66 -22.76
N ASP A 256 -17.03 19.80 -22.12
CA ASP A 256 -15.77 20.20 -21.48
C ASP A 256 -14.74 20.66 -22.54
N ARG A 257 -14.91 21.90 -23.00
CA ARG A 257 -13.90 22.71 -23.68
C ARG A 257 -12.83 23.00 -22.63
N TYR A 258 -11.67 22.38 -22.77
CA TYR A 258 -10.50 22.78 -21.98
C TYR A 258 -10.13 24.23 -22.32
N TRP A 259 -9.94 25.07 -21.31
CA TRP A 259 -9.25 26.35 -21.45
C TRP A 259 -7.75 26.05 -21.56
N ILE A 260 -7.13 26.49 -22.66
CA ILE A 260 -5.67 26.54 -22.81
C ILE A 260 -5.26 27.98 -22.51
N GLU A 261 -4.35 28.15 -21.55
CA GLU A 261 -3.77 29.45 -21.24
C GLU A 261 -2.94 29.94 -22.45
N GLU A 262 -3.30 31.13 -22.92
CA GLU A 262 -2.81 31.71 -24.17
C GLU A 262 -1.37 32.22 -23.97
N SER A 263 -0.40 31.51 -24.53
CA SER A 263 0.96 32.03 -24.73
C SER A 263 1.32 31.89 -26.21
N ILE A 264 1.02 32.96 -26.95
CA ILE A 264 1.66 33.40 -28.20
C ILE A 264 1.69 32.35 -29.33
N GLY A 265 0.65 32.37 -30.18
CA GLY A 265 0.71 31.76 -31.52
C GLY A 265 -0.59 31.10 -31.92
N LYS A 266 -1.25 31.64 -32.95
CA LYS A 266 -2.52 31.14 -33.48
C LYS A 266 -2.35 29.74 -34.10
N GLU A 267 -2.75 28.70 -33.38
CA GLU A 267 -3.19 27.44 -33.98
C GLU A 267 -4.61 27.10 -33.50
N LYS A 268 -5.54 26.95 -34.45
CA LYS A 268 -6.88 26.42 -34.19
C LYS A 268 -6.77 24.91 -33.97
N LEU A 269 -6.93 24.45 -32.73
CA LEU A 269 -7.10 23.03 -32.45
C LEU A 269 -8.55 22.60 -32.74
N TYR A 270 -8.72 21.68 -33.68
CA TYR A 270 -9.96 20.91 -33.85
C TYR A 270 -10.09 19.91 -32.70
N GLY A 271 -11.01 20.16 -31.76
CA GLY A 271 -11.38 19.17 -30.75
C GLY A 271 -12.06 17.97 -31.41
N LYS A 272 -11.43 16.80 -31.35
CA LYS A 272 -12.03 15.53 -31.80
C LYS A 272 -13.20 15.21 -30.85
N LYS A 273 -14.37 14.91 -31.42
CA LYS A 273 -15.59 14.53 -30.66
C LYS A 273 -15.27 13.49 -29.58
N THR A 274 -15.85 13.68 -28.40
CA THR A 274 -15.83 12.76 -27.24
C THR A 274 -16.54 11.41 -27.48
N GLU A 275 -17.01 11.12 -28.70
CA GLU A 275 -17.85 9.95 -29.00
C GLU A 275 -17.04 8.64 -29.14
N ASP A 276 -15.72 8.69 -29.39
CA ASP A 276 -14.86 7.50 -29.54
C ASP A 276 -13.94 7.22 -28.34
N ARG A 277 -14.09 7.93 -27.22
CA ARG A 277 -13.23 7.73 -26.05
C ARG A 277 -13.69 6.47 -25.30
N LYS A 278 -12.86 5.42 -25.31
CA LYS A 278 -13.04 4.25 -24.44
C LYS A 278 -12.94 4.72 -22.98
N LEU A 279 -13.96 4.39 -22.20
CA LEU A 279 -14.06 4.74 -20.79
C LEU A 279 -13.72 3.52 -19.95
N ASP A 280 -13.08 3.74 -18.81
CA ASP A 280 -12.60 2.65 -17.97
C ASP A 280 -13.73 1.69 -17.56
N TYR A 281 -14.91 2.21 -17.18
CA TYR A 281 -16.04 1.37 -16.73
C TYR A 281 -16.60 0.46 -17.82
N THR A 282 -16.34 0.72 -19.11
CA THR A 282 -16.82 -0.13 -20.21
C THR A 282 -15.86 -1.28 -20.54
N GLN A 283 -14.77 -1.43 -19.77
CA GLN A 283 -13.76 -2.47 -19.94
C GLN A 283 -13.63 -3.30 -18.67
N TYR A 284 -12.97 -4.46 -18.77
CA TYR A 284 -12.53 -5.21 -17.61
C TYR A 284 -11.49 -4.42 -16.82
N ARG A 285 -11.68 -4.35 -15.50
CA ARG A 285 -10.79 -3.61 -14.61
C ARG A 285 -10.31 -4.50 -13.48
N LEU A 286 -9.05 -4.33 -13.09
CA LEU A 286 -8.54 -4.95 -11.88
C LEU A 286 -8.92 -4.07 -10.69
N GLY A 287 -9.69 -4.63 -9.75
CA GLY A 287 -10.13 -3.95 -8.53
C GLY A 287 -9.75 -4.73 -7.29
N PHE A 288 -9.38 -4.02 -6.22
CA PHE A 288 -9.07 -4.60 -4.91
C PHE A 288 -9.73 -3.83 -3.77
N ARG A 289 -9.98 -4.52 -2.65
CA ARG A 289 -10.66 -3.94 -1.49
C ARG A 289 -9.75 -2.90 -0.82
N ALA A 290 -10.29 -1.74 -0.48
CA ALA A 290 -9.55 -0.68 0.22
C ALA A 290 -9.34 -0.97 1.73
N VAL A 291 -10.08 -1.95 2.27
CA VAL A 291 -10.06 -2.31 3.69
C VAL A 291 -9.50 -3.72 3.86
N ALA A 292 -8.38 -3.82 4.56
CA ALA A 292 -7.78 -5.07 5.01
C ALA A 292 -8.07 -5.26 6.50
N SER A 293 -9.21 -5.86 6.84
CA SER A 293 -9.50 -6.16 8.25
C SER A 293 -8.50 -7.17 8.78
N SER A 294 -8.09 -7.04 10.04
CA SER A 294 -7.25 -8.05 10.73
C SER A 294 -7.95 -9.41 10.88
N THR A 295 -9.27 -9.45 10.71
CA THR A 295 -10.08 -10.67 10.66
C THR A 295 -10.17 -11.29 9.26
N ASN A 296 -9.57 -10.67 8.24
CA ASN A 296 -9.59 -11.23 6.89
C ASN A 296 -8.45 -12.25 6.74
N ARG A 297 -8.77 -13.39 6.09
CA ARG A 297 -7.78 -14.40 5.69
C ARG A 297 -6.62 -13.82 4.87
N ARG A 298 -6.91 -12.81 4.03
CA ARG A 298 -5.96 -12.12 3.15
C ARG A 298 -6.10 -10.61 3.34
N SER A 299 -4.98 -9.88 3.32
CA SER A 299 -5.06 -8.41 3.39
C SER A 299 -5.32 -7.84 2.00
N MET A 300 -4.66 -8.39 0.98
CA MET A 300 -4.96 -8.09 -0.43
C MET A 300 -6.03 -9.03 -0.99
N ILE A 301 -7.17 -8.47 -1.38
CA ILE A 301 -8.28 -9.20 -2.01
C ILE A 301 -8.61 -8.50 -3.32
N THR A 302 -8.37 -9.22 -4.42
CA THR A 302 -8.40 -8.64 -5.77
C THR A 302 -9.22 -9.51 -6.72
N SER A 303 -9.96 -8.88 -7.62
CA SER A 303 -10.64 -9.56 -8.73
C SER A 303 -10.63 -8.70 -10.00
N ILE A 304 -10.77 -9.36 -11.14
CA ILE A 304 -11.22 -8.68 -12.36
C ILE A 304 -12.72 -8.39 -12.20
N LEU A 305 -13.10 -7.15 -12.47
CA LEU A 305 -14.49 -6.68 -12.45
C LEU A 305 -15.09 -6.81 -13.86
N PRO A 306 -16.39 -7.16 -13.97
CA PRO A 306 -17.07 -7.21 -15.24
C PRO A 306 -17.16 -5.83 -15.90
N LYS A 307 -17.45 -5.80 -17.21
CA LYS A 307 -17.69 -4.55 -17.95
C LYS A 307 -19.00 -3.90 -17.50
N ASN A 308 -19.09 -2.59 -17.75
CA ASN A 308 -20.31 -1.80 -17.56
C ASN A 308 -20.82 -1.83 -16.11
N VAL A 309 -19.91 -1.68 -15.15
CA VAL A 309 -20.23 -1.52 -13.73
C VAL A 309 -19.52 -0.30 -13.18
N PHE A 310 -20.10 0.33 -12.17
CA PHE A 310 -19.43 1.38 -11.39
C PHE A 310 -18.94 0.83 -10.05
N CYS A 311 -18.02 1.53 -9.38
CA CYS A 311 -17.45 1.12 -8.11
C CYS A 311 -17.52 2.23 -7.05
N GLY A 312 -17.83 1.85 -5.82
CA GLY A 312 -17.67 2.71 -4.65
C GLY A 312 -16.21 2.85 -4.25
N ASN A 313 -15.92 3.82 -3.37
CA ASN A 313 -14.58 4.11 -2.86
C ASN A 313 -14.00 3.02 -1.94
N SER A 314 -14.75 1.94 -1.68
CA SER A 314 -14.26 0.74 -1.00
C SER A 314 -13.55 -0.24 -1.94
N ILE A 315 -13.55 0.01 -3.25
CA ILE A 315 -12.75 -0.70 -4.25
C ILE A 315 -11.80 0.31 -4.92
N ILE A 316 -10.51 0.02 -4.86
CA ILE A 316 -9.47 0.75 -5.60
C ILE A 316 -9.20 -0.01 -6.90
N MET A 317 -9.14 0.70 -8.01
CA MET A 317 -8.99 0.10 -9.35
C MET A 317 -7.77 0.64 -10.08
N LEU A 318 -7.28 -0.15 -11.02
CA LEU A 318 -6.31 0.30 -12.01
C LEU A 318 -7.01 1.07 -13.13
N LYS A 319 -6.48 2.25 -13.44
CA LYS A 319 -6.92 3.10 -14.52
C LYS A 319 -6.41 2.58 -15.86
N LEU A 320 -7.30 2.52 -16.84
CA LEU A 320 -7.00 1.91 -18.14
C LEU A 320 -6.63 2.95 -19.18
N TYR A 321 -7.21 4.14 -19.11
CA TYR A 321 -6.98 5.20 -20.08
C TYR A 321 -6.59 6.52 -19.41
N ASP A 322 -5.71 7.28 -20.05
CA ASP A 322 -5.42 8.64 -19.62
C ASP A 322 -6.54 9.63 -20.02
N LYS A 323 -6.33 10.92 -19.71
CA LYS A 323 -7.26 12.00 -20.07
C LYS A 323 -7.46 12.16 -21.60
N HIS A 324 -6.55 11.64 -22.41
CA HIS A 324 -6.56 11.69 -23.87
C HIS A 324 -7.05 10.39 -24.52
N GLY A 325 -7.40 9.37 -23.73
CA GLY A 325 -7.83 8.07 -24.23
C GLY A 325 -6.69 7.12 -24.62
N LYS A 326 -5.43 7.44 -24.28
CA LYS A 326 -4.30 6.52 -24.47
C LYS A 326 -4.40 5.39 -23.44
N ARG A 327 -4.26 4.14 -23.91
CA ARG A 327 -4.21 2.96 -23.02
C ARG A 327 -2.96 3.05 -22.13
N LEU A 328 -3.17 2.89 -20.83
CA LEU A 328 -2.15 2.97 -19.79
C LEU A 328 -1.56 1.59 -19.47
N ILE A 329 -2.41 0.57 -19.40
CA ILE A 329 -2.05 -0.82 -19.07
C ILE A 329 -2.84 -1.80 -19.92
N GLU A 330 -2.16 -2.81 -20.46
CA GLU A 330 -2.79 -3.84 -21.30
C GLU A 330 -3.58 -4.86 -20.48
N GLU A 331 -4.58 -5.49 -21.10
CA GLU A 331 -5.49 -6.41 -20.43
C GLU A 331 -4.80 -7.67 -19.86
N ASN A 332 -3.83 -8.24 -20.57
CA ASN A 332 -3.03 -9.36 -20.05
C ASN A 332 -2.22 -8.96 -18.81
N ARG A 333 -1.77 -7.71 -18.72
CA ARG A 333 -1.06 -7.20 -17.54
C ARG A 333 -2.00 -7.03 -16.34
N LEU A 334 -3.28 -6.70 -16.57
CA LEU A 334 -4.29 -6.72 -15.50
C LEU A 334 -4.49 -8.14 -14.96
N LEU A 335 -4.57 -9.14 -15.84
CA LEU A 335 -4.72 -10.54 -15.47
C LEU A 335 -3.51 -11.04 -14.68
N TYR A 336 -2.30 -10.75 -15.16
CA TYR A 336 -1.07 -11.05 -14.43
C TYR A 336 -1.03 -10.40 -13.04
N LEU A 337 -1.35 -9.11 -12.94
CA LEU A 337 -1.41 -8.41 -11.67
C LEU A 337 -2.49 -8.96 -10.74
N CYS A 338 -3.59 -9.51 -11.27
CA CYS A 338 -4.58 -10.22 -10.46
C CYS A 338 -3.99 -11.45 -9.77
N GLY A 339 -3.13 -12.20 -10.48
CA GLY A 339 -2.35 -13.31 -9.92
C GLY A 339 -1.38 -12.81 -8.84
N ILE A 340 -0.54 -11.82 -9.16
CA ILE A 340 0.45 -11.28 -8.21
C ILE A 340 -0.23 -10.73 -6.94
N PHE A 341 -1.27 -9.90 -7.08
CA PHE A 341 -1.92 -9.25 -5.94
C PHE A 341 -2.61 -10.25 -5.00
N ASN A 342 -3.08 -11.37 -5.53
CA ASN A 342 -3.67 -12.44 -4.72
C ASN A 342 -2.65 -13.48 -4.23
N SER A 343 -1.33 -13.30 -4.46
CA SER A 343 -0.30 -14.22 -3.98
C SER A 343 0.07 -14.00 -2.51
N PHE A 344 0.44 -15.07 -1.80
CA PHE A 344 0.89 -15.01 -0.41
C PHE A 344 2.15 -14.16 -0.24
N VAL A 345 3.08 -14.21 -1.19
CA VAL A 345 4.32 -13.42 -1.12
C VAL A 345 4.04 -11.92 -1.17
N PHE A 346 3.16 -11.48 -2.09
CA PHE A 346 2.74 -10.08 -2.17
C PHE A 346 2.01 -9.64 -0.91
N ASP A 347 1.07 -10.46 -0.42
CA ASP A 347 0.27 -10.16 0.77
C ASP A 347 1.14 -10.13 2.04
N TYR A 348 2.15 -11.00 2.13
CA TYR A 348 3.10 -11.05 3.23
C TYR A 348 3.90 -9.76 3.33
N LEU A 349 4.50 -9.33 2.22
CA LEU A 349 5.25 -8.07 2.20
C LEU A 349 4.33 -6.86 2.47
N LEU A 350 3.09 -6.91 1.99
CA LEU A 350 2.11 -5.86 2.24
C LEU A 350 1.77 -5.77 3.74
N ARG A 351 1.57 -6.90 4.41
CA ARG A 351 1.32 -6.98 5.87
C ARG A 351 2.48 -6.47 6.72
N LEU A 352 3.72 -6.54 6.22
CA LEU A 352 4.86 -5.90 6.88
C LEU A 352 4.82 -4.36 6.82
N LYS A 353 4.02 -3.77 5.92
CA LYS A 353 3.94 -2.33 5.68
C LYS A 353 2.66 -1.68 6.19
N ILE A 354 1.57 -2.44 6.32
CA ILE A 354 0.25 -1.92 6.63
C ILE A 354 -0.22 -2.33 8.03
N THR A 355 -1.19 -1.59 8.56
CA THR A 355 -1.92 -1.97 9.77
C THR A 355 -3.34 -2.47 9.45
N THR A 356 -4.19 -1.64 8.82
CA THR A 356 -5.61 -1.99 8.56
C THR A 356 -6.18 -1.40 7.25
N ASN A 357 -5.72 -0.22 6.84
CA ASN A 357 -6.20 0.43 5.60
C ASN A 357 -5.19 0.26 4.47
N LEU A 358 -5.68 -0.19 3.32
CA LEU A 358 -4.90 -0.27 2.08
C LEU A 358 -4.93 1.08 1.36
N ASN A 359 -3.98 1.94 1.71
CA ASN A 359 -3.78 3.18 0.99
C ASN A 359 -3.00 2.93 -0.32
N MET A 360 -3.38 3.63 -1.39
CA MET A 360 -2.76 3.50 -2.72
C MET A 360 -1.23 3.69 -2.69
N PHE A 361 -0.70 4.54 -1.80
CA PHE A 361 0.74 4.79 -1.72
C PHE A 361 1.55 3.56 -1.31
N PHE A 362 1.00 2.66 -0.48
CA PHE A 362 1.67 1.40 -0.14
C PHE A 362 1.72 0.50 -1.37
N ILE A 363 0.61 0.37 -2.08
CA ILE A 363 0.49 -0.47 -3.28
C ILE A 363 1.45 -0.01 -4.39
N TYR A 364 1.60 1.30 -4.62
CA TYR A 364 2.56 1.83 -5.60
C TYR A 364 4.02 1.45 -5.32
N GLN A 365 4.37 1.21 -4.06
CA GLN A 365 5.73 0.88 -3.60
C GLN A 365 5.90 -0.64 -3.39
N MET A 366 4.95 -1.46 -3.83
CA MET A 366 5.12 -2.91 -3.78
C MET A 366 5.99 -3.38 -4.96
N PRO A 367 7.05 -4.17 -4.72
CA PRO A 367 7.81 -4.84 -5.78
C PRO A 367 6.92 -5.83 -6.54
N VAL A 368 6.98 -5.78 -7.86
CA VAL A 368 6.23 -6.69 -8.76
C VAL A 368 7.21 -7.34 -9.73
N PRO A 369 7.29 -8.68 -9.78
CA PRO A 369 8.26 -9.36 -10.62
C PRO A 369 7.92 -9.18 -12.10
N ILE A 370 8.97 -9.13 -12.91
CA ILE A 370 8.85 -9.26 -14.37
C ILE A 370 8.93 -10.76 -14.66
N ALA A 371 7.96 -11.28 -15.39
CA ALA A 371 7.91 -12.68 -15.76
C ALA A 371 8.35 -12.87 -17.21
N GLU A 372 9.05 -13.97 -17.47
CA GLU A 372 9.24 -14.48 -18.82
C GLU A 372 7.90 -14.91 -19.43
N LYS A 373 7.86 -15.05 -20.75
CA LYS A 373 6.61 -15.28 -21.47
C LYS A 373 5.86 -16.52 -20.96
N GLU A 374 6.57 -17.61 -20.67
CA GLU A 374 5.94 -18.86 -20.24
C GLU A 374 5.20 -18.71 -18.91
N ASP A 375 5.89 -18.21 -17.87
CA ASP A 375 5.28 -18.02 -16.54
C ASP A 375 4.20 -16.94 -16.57
N PHE A 376 4.41 -15.88 -17.37
CA PHE A 376 3.41 -14.85 -17.60
C PHE A 376 2.13 -15.43 -18.19
N ASP A 377 2.23 -16.22 -19.26
CA ASP A 377 1.08 -16.80 -19.96
C ASP A 377 0.36 -17.81 -19.06
N LYS A 378 1.10 -18.62 -18.28
CA LYS A 378 0.51 -19.57 -17.29
C LYS A 378 -0.28 -18.85 -16.20
N ILE A 379 0.27 -17.78 -15.60
CA ILE A 379 -0.46 -16.99 -14.58
C ILE A 379 -1.72 -16.38 -15.19
N VAL A 380 -1.62 -15.83 -16.41
CA VAL A 380 -2.77 -15.24 -17.11
C VAL A 380 -3.85 -16.30 -17.39
N GLU A 381 -3.47 -17.47 -17.88
CA GLU A 381 -4.39 -18.60 -18.13
C GLU A 381 -5.07 -19.06 -16.84
N ASN A 382 -4.32 -19.26 -15.76
CA ASN A 382 -4.87 -19.69 -14.48
C ASN A 382 -5.83 -18.66 -13.87
N VAL A 383 -5.53 -17.36 -13.97
CA VAL A 383 -6.47 -16.30 -13.57
C VAL A 383 -7.74 -16.35 -14.41
N LEU A 384 -7.65 -16.62 -15.72
CA LEU A 384 -8.82 -16.75 -16.58
C LEU A 384 -9.65 -17.99 -16.25
N LEU A 385 -9.03 -19.11 -15.89
CA LEU A 385 -9.75 -20.30 -15.42
C LEU A 385 -10.55 -20.02 -14.14
N LEU A 386 -10.01 -19.17 -13.25
CA LEU A 386 -10.69 -18.76 -12.02
C LEU A 386 -11.88 -17.81 -12.23
N THR A 387 -12.07 -17.31 -13.46
CA THR A 387 -13.33 -16.63 -13.88
C THR A 387 -14.45 -17.61 -14.25
N GLU A 388 -14.17 -18.92 -14.15
CA GLU A 388 -15.10 -20.04 -14.30
C GLU A 388 -15.92 -19.98 -15.60
N ASP A 389 -17.21 -20.27 -15.55
CA ASP A 389 -18.16 -20.23 -16.66
C ASP A 389 -19.04 -18.97 -16.66
N TRP A 390 -18.68 -17.94 -15.88
CA TRP A 390 -19.44 -16.68 -15.82
C TRP A 390 -19.50 -15.98 -17.19
N GLU A 391 -20.71 -15.71 -17.68
CA GLU A 391 -20.98 -15.16 -19.01
C GLU A 391 -20.28 -13.80 -19.23
N ASP A 392 -20.25 -12.96 -18.20
CA ASP A 392 -19.61 -11.63 -18.22
C ASP A 392 -18.12 -11.66 -18.60
N PHE A 393 -17.45 -12.81 -18.53
CA PHE A 393 -16.03 -13.01 -18.85
C PHE A 393 -15.79 -13.89 -20.08
N GLU A 394 -16.84 -14.27 -20.81
CA GLU A 394 -16.72 -15.19 -21.94
C GLU A 394 -15.87 -14.62 -23.08
N ASP A 395 -16.07 -13.34 -23.45
CA ASP A 395 -15.28 -12.71 -24.51
C ASP A 395 -13.82 -12.51 -24.11
N LEU A 396 -13.56 -12.27 -22.81
CA LEU A 396 -12.21 -12.24 -22.27
C LEU A 396 -11.53 -13.59 -22.44
N ARG A 397 -12.17 -14.68 -21.99
CA ARG A 397 -11.61 -16.04 -22.12
C ARG A 397 -11.38 -16.44 -23.58
N LYS A 398 -12.34 -16.15 -24.48
CA LYS A 398 -12.20 -16.40 -25.93
C LYS A 398 -10.99 -15.72 -26.53
N LYS A 399 -10.68 -14.48 -26.13
CA LYS A 399 -9.51 -13.73 -26.63
C LYS A 399 -8.18 -14.42 -26.33
N TYR A 400 -8.11 -15.17 -25.23
CA TYR A 400 -6.92 -15.92 -24.80
C TYR A 400 -7.02 -17.43 -25.06
N ASN A 401 -8.03 -17.87 -25.81
CA ASN A 401 -8.29 -19.30 -26.09
C ASN A 401 -8.49 -20.18 -24.85
N VAL A 402 -8.94 -19.59 -23.73
CA VAL A 402 -9.28 -20.31 -22.50
C VAL A 402 -10.75 -20.71 -22.54
N LYS A 403 -11.09 -21.93 -22.13
CA LYS A 403 -12.48 -22.38 -22.03
C LYS A 403 -12.97 -22.23 -20.60
N GLY A 404 -14.13 -21.58 -20.45
CA GLY A 404 -14.80 -21.49 -19.16
C GLY A 404 -15.32 -22.86 -18.72
N ARG A 405 -15.25 -23.12 -17.41
CA ARG A 405 -15.86 -24.28 -16.76
C ARG A 405 -16.18 -23.92 -15.32
N LYS A 406 -17.25 -24.50 -14.78
CA LYS A 406 -17.49 -24.47 -13.33
C LYS A 406 -16.42 -25.27 -12.60
N LEU A 407 -15.87 -24.70 -11.53
CA LEU A 407 -14.86 -25.36 -10.70
C LEU A 407 -15.49 -25.85 -9.39
N ASP A 408 -15.09 -27.01 -8.93
CA ASP A 408 -15.25 -27.35 -7.52
C ASP A 408 -14.15 -26.69 -6.67
N ASN A 409 -14.26 -26.83 -5.34
CA ASN A 409 -13.33 -26.17 -4.43
C ASN A 409 -11.89 -26.68 -4.60
N ASP A 410 -11.69 -27.98 -4.79
CA ASP A 410 -10.36 -28.59 -4.88
C ASP A 410 -9.66 -28.17 -6.18
N GLN A 411 -10.40 -28.14 -7.30
CA GLN A 411 -9.92 -27.61 -8.57
C GLN A 411 -9.55 -26.13 -8.46
N ARG A 412 -10.36 -25.33 -7.75
CA ARG A 412 -10.09 -23.91 -7.52
C ARG A 412 -8.82 -23.72 -6.69
N LEU A 413 -8.66 -24.49 -5.61
CA LEU A 413 -7.47 -24.45 -4.76
C LEU A 413 -6.21 -24.88 -5.53
N ALA A 414 -6.28 -25.92 -6.36
CA ALA A 414 -5.14 -26.35 -7.18
C ALA A 414 -4.64 -25.26 -8.15
N ILE A 415 -5.57 -24.54 -8.80
CA ILE A 415 -5.21 -23.43 -9.71
C ILE A 415 -4.60 -22.26 -8.91
N ILE A 416 -5.15 -21.93 -7.74
CA ILE A 416 -4.60 -20.88 -6.87
C ILE A 416 -3.19 -21.28 -6.39
N ALA A 417 -3.00 -22.54 -5.97
CA ALA A 417 -1.71 -23.07 -5.54
C ALA A 417 -0.65 -22.95 -6.65
N GLU A 418 -1.02 -23.26 -7.89
CA GLU A 418 -0.12 -23.12 -9.03
C GLU A 418 0.27 -21.65 -9.28
N ILE A 419 -0.68 -20.71 -9.18
CA ILE A 419 -0.35 -19.27 -9.25
C ILE A 419 0.61 -18.89 -8.13
N ASP A 420 0.32 -19.26 -6.88
CA ASP A 420 1.15 -18.93 -5.73
C ASP A 420 2.58 -19.49 -5.83
N ARG A 421 2.73 -20.72 -6.36
CA ARG A 421 4.03 -21.31 -6.65
C ARG A 421 4.81 -20.52 -7.69
N LEU A 422 4.21 -20.28 -8.86
CA LEU A 422 4.84 -19.51 -9.94
C LEU A 422 5.25 -18.13 -9.44
N VAL A 423 4.42 -17.48 -8.63
CA VAL A 423 4.74 -16.17 -8.06
C VAL A 423 5.88 -16.26 -7.05
N GLY A 424 5.91 -17.30 -6.20
CA GLY A 424 7.02 -17.56 -5.29
C GLY A 424 8.35 -17.73 -6.01
N GLU A 425 8.37 -18.55 -7.07
CA GLU A 425 9.54 -18.76 -7.94
C GLU A 425 9.99 -17.47 -8.62
N LEU A 426 9.04 -16.67 -9.15
CA LEU A 426 9.33 -15.37 -9.75
C LEU A 426 9.95 -14.38 -8.77
N TYR A 427 9.62 -14.48 -7.48
CA TYR A 427 10.24 -13.70 -6.41
C TYR A 427 11.57 -14.31 -5.88
N GLY A 428 11.98 -15.47 -6.40
CA GLY A 428 13.22 -16.17 -6.02
C GLY A 428 13.14 -16.92 -4.69
N LEU A 429 11.94 -17.26 -4.23
CA LEU A 429 11.74 -18.03 -3.01
C LEU A 429 11.98 -19.52 -3.26
N ASP A 430 12.63 -20.18 -2.31
CA ASP A 430 12.72 -21.64 -2.24
C ASP A 430 11.57 -22.23 -1.39
N THR A 431 11.49 -23.57 -1.29
CA THR A 431 10.47 -24.27 -0.49
C THR A 431 10.43 -23.78 0.96
N GLU A 432 11.59 -23.55 1.58
CA GLU A 432 11.69 -23.13 2.97
C GLU A 432 11.27 -21.66 3.17
N ASP A 433 11.57 -20.79 2.20
CA ASP A 433 11.01 -19.44 2.18
C ASP A 433 9.50 -19.46 2.04
N MET A 434 8.98 -20.23 1.09
CA MET A 434 7.54 -20.27 0.82
C MET A 434 6.77 -20.81 2.03
N LYS A 435 7.28 -21.89 2.65
CA LYS A 435 6.74 -22.42 3.91
C LYS A 435 6.74 -21.38 5.02
N TYR A 436 7.84 -20.62 5.17
CA TYR A 436 7.92 -19.55 6.17
C TYR A 436 6.90 -18.44 5.91
N VAL A 437 6.67 -18.07 4.65
CA VAL A 437 5.63 -17.10 4.26
C VAL A 437 4.24 -17.62 4.62
N LEU A 438 3.92 -18.85 4.24
CA LEU A 438 2.60 -19.46 4.44
C LEU A 438 2.25 -19.60 5.94
N ASP A 439 3.22 -19.93 6.79
CA ASP A 439 3.10 -19.96 8.27
C ASP A 439 2.65 -18.61 8.88
N LYS A 440 2.73 -17.49 8.14
CA LYS A 440 2.23 -16.18 8.61
C LYS A 440 0.74 -15.96 8.40
N PHE A 441 0.04 -16.92 7.78
CA PHE A 441 -1.36 -16.78 7.38
C PHE A 441 -2.33 -17.63 8.19
N HIS A 442 -2.05 -17.95 9.45
CA HIS A 442 -3.01 -18.67 10.28
C HIS A 442 -4.29 -17.88 10.58
N HIS A 443 -5.40 -18.61 10.69
CA HIS A 443 -6.71 -18.03 10.92
C HIS A 443 -7.45 -18.68 12.09
N ALA A 444 -8.16 -17.88 12.91
CA ALA A 444 -8.84 -18.38 14.11
C ALA A 444 -10.10 -19.22 13.78
N ASN A 445 -10.71 -19.00 12.62
CA ASN A 445 -11.82 -19.83 12.13
C ASN A 445 -11.27 -21.15 11.56
N ALA A 446 -11.72 -22.27 12.12
CA ALA A 446 -11.24 -23.61 11.78
C ALA A 446 -11.50 -24.04 10.33
N GLU A 447 -12.59 -23.60 9.71
CA GLU A 447 -12.90 -23.92 8.31
C GLU A 447 -11.94 -23.20 7.36
N ILE A 448 -11.69 -21.92 7.62
CA ILE A 448 -10.72 -21.12 6.87
C ILE A 448 -9.31 -21.66 7.07
N GLU A 449 -8.93 -22.02 8.31
CA GLU A 449 -7.62 -22.64 8.58
C GLU A 449 -7.46 -23.95 7.81
N LYS A 450 -8.50 -24.79 7.75
CA LYS A 450 -8.45 -26.04 6.98
C LYS A 450 -8.21 -25.81 5.49
N GLU A 451 -8.90 -24.84 4.88
CA GLU A 451 -8.66 -24.46 3.48
C GLU A 451 -7.24 -23.93 3.27
N LEU A 452 -6.73 -23.09 4.17
CA LEU A 452 -5.37 -22.54 4.08
C LEU A 452 -4.31 -23.63 4.20
N ARG A 453 -4.53 -24.65 5.04
CA ARG A 453 -3.64 -25.82 5.15
C ARG A 453 -3.66 -26.67 3.89
N ALA A 454 -4.83 -26.93 3.32
CA ALA A 454 -4.93 -27.65 2.05
C ALA A 454 -4.21 -26.89 0.92
N LEU A 455 -4.33 -25.56 0.91
CA LEU A 455 -3.63 -24.71 -0.05
C LEU A 455 -2.11 -24.71 0.19
N GLU A 456 -1.66 -24.66 1.45
CA GLU A 456 -0.24 -24.78 1.84
C GLU A 456 0.37 -26.09 1.33
N GLU A 457 -0.32 -27.22 1.55
CA GLU A 457 0.12 -28.54 1.06
C GLU A 457 0.27 -28.56 -0.47
N LEU A 458 -0.75 -28.09 -1.21
CA LEU A 458 -0.72 -28.05 -2.67
C LEU A 458 0.39 -27.15 -3.22
N ILE A 459 0.66 -26.02 -2.57
CA ILE A 459 1.75 -25.13 -2.98
C ILE A 459 3.10 -25.82 -2.78
N LEU A 460 3.34 -26.39 -1.60
CA LEU A 460 4.65 -26.96 -1.23
C LEU A 460 4.96 -28.25 -1.99
N GLU A 461 3.98 -29.12 -2.24
CA GLU A 461 4.15 -30.32 -3.09
C GLU A 461 4.67 -29.96 -4.49
N GLY A 462 4.35 -28.77 -4.96
CA GLY A 462 4.77 -28.26 -6.25
C GLY A 462 6.19 -27.72 -6.30
N PHE A 463 6.80 -27.36 -5.17
CA PHE A 463 8.20 -26.88 -5.08
C PHE A 463 9.21 -28.02 -4.99
N ASP A 464 8.78 -29.20 -4.51
CA ASP A 464 9.63 -30.38 -4.33
C ASP A 464 9.74 -31.26 -5.58
N GLN A 465 9.12 -30.85 -6.70
CA GLN A 465 9.14 -31.50 -8.02
C GLN A 465 10.08 -30.78 -8.98
#